data_AF-A0A7J4RBE0-F1
#
_entry.id   AF-A0A7J4RBE0-F1
#
_cell.length_a   1.000
_cell.length_b   1.000
_cell.length_c   1.000
_cell.angle_alpha   90.00
_cell.angle_beta   90.00
_cell.angle_gamma   90.00
#
_symmetry.space_group_name_H-M   'P 1'
#
loop_
_entity.id
_entity.type
_entity.pdbx_description
1 polymer ?
#
loop_
_entity_poly.entity_id
_entity_poly.type
_entity_poly.pdbx_seq_one_letter_code
_entity_poly.pdbx_strand_id
1 'polypeptide(L)'
;TDFESELGGFYDITDPPLSSGNTWEHGPLFGASTPASCASGEECWGTGLYDMDYTDDDSDVQGKNAFKQSLLSPVLDVDPVDVKDPSVYFDSFHQLMTLSSSGFGGSTYRYVDCAYVEVRSSSTPTFESEPFTHIEIDIQNSSLSFNSGYYQVGFENDNNKIDGRCNGVDRNDFALGGTSITANNPGGWESIKLDLTDYVGQYVQLRFVMEYNKVLPGIGFSVDNNTMPGWYIDNFRFGGKLAQTGSMTVLNMLPNVDGGENHPNGYGLLTIEAETTPTAVLSVDIVDSLTGQLVVDNNGIAMSGLVGVIHELWDINSSTYPSIDFRFNFDSGPDRLSTPVFYGFSIGTRVGTGFNQTYDTPDSPQNGVWATQGMGDILDYTPVVLDYTFTSPKPRPHFSYPIASITPYV
;
A
#
# COMPACT_ATOMS: atom_id res chain seq x y z
N THR A 1 -0.46 -1.83 -3.90
CA THR A 1 -0.61 -0.99 -2.72
C THR A 1 0.12 -1.68 -1.58
N ASP A 2 0.93 -0.91 -0.88
CA ASP A 2 1.58 -1.27 0.38
C ASP A 2 0.72 -0.81 1.59
N PHE A 3 -0.51 -0.32 1.34
CA PHE A 3 -1.45 0.18 2.35
C PHE A 3 -0.95 1.33 3.23
N GLU A 4 0.15 1.97 2.86
CA GLU A 4 0.70 3.09 3.61
C GLU A 4 -0.12 4.35 3.35
N SER A 5 -0.84 4.85 4.37
CA SER A 5 -1.70 6.03 4.31
C SER A 5 -2.92 5.94 3.36
N GLU A 6 -3.11 4.80 2.68
CA GLU A 6 -4.25 4.55 1.81
C GLU A 6 -4.90 3.17 2.00
N LEU A 7 -6.21 3.11 1.82
CA LEU A 7 -6.98 1.87 1.89
C LEU A 7 -6.78 0.98 0.65
N GLY A 8 -6.13 1.47 -0.41
CA GLY A 8 -5.96 0.77 -1.68
C GLY A 8 -7.28 0.42 -2.40
N GLY A 9 -8.38 1.10 -2.03
CA GLY A 9 -9.73 0.81 -2.52
C GLY A 9 -10.40 -0.41 -1.87
N PHE A 10 -9.77 -1.00 -0.85
CA PHE A 10 -10.37 -2.06 -0.04
C PHE A 10 -11.36 -1.47 0.97
N TYR A 11 -12.36 -2.26 1.34
CA TYR A 11 -13.31 -1.87 2.38
C TYR A 11 -13.94 -3.09 3.04
N ASP A 12 -14.21 -2.97 4.34
CA ASP A 12 -14.92 -3.99 5.11
C ASP A 12 -16.39 -4.11 4.64
N ILE A 13 -16.83 -5.34 4.46
CA ILE A 13 -18.21 -5.72 4.11
C ILE A 13 -18.73 -6.77 5.08
N THR A 14 -18.25 -6.76 6.32
CA THR A 14 -18.69 -7.69 7.35
C THR A 14 -20.18 -7.49 7.62
N ASP A 15 -20.97 -8.51 7.34
CA ASP A 15 -22.42 -8.53 7.51
C ASP A 15 -22.85 -9.93 8.00
N PRO A 16 -23.57 -10.04 9.13
CA PRO A 16 -24.01 -8.96 10.01
C PRO A 16 -22.86 -8.24 10.74
N PRO A 17 -23.03 -6.96 11.13
CA PRO A 17 -22.07 -6.26 11.97
C PRO A 17 -21.86 -6.98 13.30
N LEU A 18 -20.61 -7.03 13.78
CA LEU A 18 -20.24 -7.71 15.01
C LEU A 18 -20.54 -6.85 16.25
N SER A 19 -20.83 -7.49 17.37
CA SER A 19 -21.21 -6.81 18.61
C SER A 19 -20.11 -5.91 19.20
N SER A 20 -18.83 -6.26 19.02
CA SER A 20 -17.67 -5.49 19.47
C SER A 20 -17.45 -4.25 18.61
N GLY A 21 -17.90 -4.29 17.35
CA GLY A 21 -17.56 -3.32 16.31
C GLY A 21 -16.20 -3.55 15.66
N ASN A 22 -15.39 -4.50 16.15
CA ASN A 22 -14.10 -4.86 15.54
C ASN A 22 -14.39 -5.72 14.30
N THR A 23 -13.99 -5.24 13.13
CA THR A 23 -14.16 -5.94 11.85
C THR A 23 -12.81 -5.95 11.12
N TRP A 24 -12.78 -5.97 9.79
CA TRP A 24 -11.54 -5.60 9.11
C TRP A 24 -11.23 -4.12 9.34
N GLU A 25 -10.04 -3.86 9.84
CA GLU A 25 -9.54 -2.52 10.14
C GLU A 25 -8.26 -2.26 9.33
N HIS A 26 -8.05 -1.00 8.99
CA HIS A 26 -6.82 -0.52 8.36
C HIS A 26 -6.10 0.45 9.29
N GLY A 27 -4.79 0.34 9.32
CA GLY A 27 -3.93 1.22 10.10
C GLY A 27 -2.75 0.49 10.71
N PRO A 28 -2.02 1.16 11.61
CA PRO A 28 -0.81 0.62 12.17
C PRO A 28 -1.07 -0.32 13.35
N LEU A 29 -0.15 -1.28 13.53
CA LEU A 29 -0.17 -2.20 14.65
C LEU A 29 0.50 -1.56 15.87
N PHE A 30 -0.20 -1.50 17.00
CA PHE A 30 0.33 -0.95 18.25
C PHE A 30 0.42 -1.98 19.36
N GLY A 31 1.47 -1.83 20.20
CA GLY A 31 1.62 -2.60 21.43
C GLY A 31 2.32 -3.95 21.24
N ALA A 32 2.09 -4.89 22.16
CA ALA A 32 2.57 -6.27 22.06
C ALA A 32 1.59 -7.14 21.25
N SER A 33 1.04 -6.58 20.18
CA SER A 33 0.14 -7.26 19.24
C SER A 33 0.88 -8.36 18.49
N THR A 34 0.12 -9.32 17.99
CA THR A 34 0.61 -10.38 17.09
C THR A 34 -0.21 -10.26 15.81
N PRO A 35 0.37 -10.00 14.63
CA PRO A 35 1.80 -9.85 14.38
C PRO A 35 2.38 -8.57 15.02
N ALA A 36 3.70 -8.55 15.22
CA ALA A 36 4.38 -7.43 15.90
C ALA A 36 4.56 -6.20 14.99
N SER A 37 4.43 -6.37 13.68
CA SER A 37 4.48 -5.32 12.65
C SER A 37 3.74 -5.80 11.41
N CYS A 38 3.35 -4.85 10.55
CA CYS A 38 2.89 -5.14 9.19
C CYS A 38 4.03 -5.79 8.37
N ALA A 39 3.71 -6.36 7.20
CA ALA A 39 4.69 -7.07 6.38
C ALA A 39 5.71 -6.09 5.80
N SER A 40 5.24 -4.90 5.41
CA SER A 40 6.05 -3.73 5.13
C SER A 40 5.50 -2.51 5.86
N GLY A 41 6.27 -1.41 5.83
CA GLY A 41 5.84 -0.12 6.35
C GLY A 41 5.25 -0.13 7.76
N GLU A 42 4.25 0.72 7.99
CA GLU A 42 3.59 0.90 9.28
C GLU A 42 2.13 0.42 9.28
N GLU A 43 1.44 0.41 8.15
CA GLU A 43 -0.02 0.21 8.08
C GLU A 43 -0.42 -1.02 7.24
N CYS A 44 -1.41 -1.77 7.69
CA CYS A 44 -1.92 -2.94 6.97
C CYS A 44 -3.39 -3.17 7.29
N TRP A 45 -4.02 -4.13 6.58
CA TRP A 45 -5.37 -4.57 6.87
C TRP A 45 -5.36 -5.80 7.80
N GLY A 46 -6.29 -5.86 8.73
CA GLY A 46 -6.46 -7.05 9.58
C GLY A 46 -7.78 -7.09 10.35
N THR A 47 -8.15 -8.26 10.82
CA THR A 47 -9.40 -8.49 11.59
C THR A 47 -9.30 -8.12 13.07
N GLY A 48 -8.13 -7.68 13.54
CA GLY A 48 -7.86 -7.38 14.95
C GLY A 48 -6.67 -6.43 15.11
N LEU A 49 -6.66 -5.25 14.50
CA LEU A 49 -5.51 -4.34 14.64
C LEU A 49 -5.28 -3.90 16.09
N TYR A 50 -6.37 -3.81 16.84
CA TYR A 50 -6.39 -3.37 18.24
C TYR A 50 -6.90 -4.46 19.20
N ASP A 51 -7.06 -5.68 18.70
CA ASP A 51 -7.59 -6.82 19.43
C ASP A 51 -6.69 -8.05 19.26
N MET A 52 -6.48 -8.79 20.34
CA MET A 52 -5.66 -10.00 20.38
C MET A 52 -6.48 -11.29 20.43
N ASP A 53 -7.82 -11.21 20.50
CA ASP A 53 -8.72 -12.36 20.52
C ASP A 53 -10.05 -12.07 19.79
N TYR A 54 -10.08 -12.31 18.47
CA TYR A 54 -11.31 -12.13 17.67
C TYR A 54 -12.47 -13.00 18.17
N THR A 55 -12.23 -14.07 18.93
CA THR A 55 -13.29 -15.03 19.25
C THR A 55 -14.37 -14.45 20.17
N ASP A 56 -14.16 -13.28 20.78
CA ASP A 56 -15.16 -12.56 21.57
C ASP A 56 -15.84 -11.37 20.86
N ASP A 57 -15.54 -11.15 19.57
CA ASP A 57 -16.05 -10.01 18.80
C ASP A 57 -17.56 -10.02 18.59
N ASP A 58 -18.15 -11.20 18.44
CA ASP A 58 -19.60 -11.36 18.44
C ASP A 58 -20.04 -12.15 19.66
N SER A 59 -20.67 -11.46 20.61
CA SER A 59 -21.22 -12.08 21.80
C SER A 59 -22.63 -11.56 22.10
N ASP A 60 -23.51 -12.49 22.46
CA ASP A 60 -24.84 -12.17 22.96
C ASP A 60 -25.04 -12.69 24.39
N VAL A 61 -26.26 -12.54 24.92
CA VAL A 61 -26.64 -12.99 26.27
C VAL A 61 -26.47 -14.50 26.48
N GLN A 62 -26.32 -15.28 25.40
CA GLN A 62 -26.07 -16.73 25.37
C GLN A 62 -24.60 -17.09 25.12
N GLY A 63 -23.70 -16.10 24.97
CA GLY A 63 -22.25 -16.27 24.82
C GLY A 63 -21.73 -15.85 23.44
N LYS A 64 -20.47 -16.23 23.14
CA LYS A 64 -19.80 -15.97 21.84
C LYS A 64 -20.61 -16.58 20.69
N ASN A 65 -20.89 -15.87 19.61
CA ASN A 65 -21.62 -16.33 18.43
C ASN A 65 -20.66 -16.66 17.29
N ALA A 66 -21.07 -17.55 16.39
CA ALA A 66 -20.30 -17.81 15.17
C ALA A 66 -20.52 -16.66 14.20
N PHE A 67 -19.47 -16.22 13.51
CA PHE A 67 -19.53 -15.08 12.60
C PHE A 67 -18.52 -15.20 11.47
N LYS A 68 -18.68 -14.33 10.47
CA LYS A 68 -17.79 -14.18 9.33
C LYS A 68 -17.38 -12.72 9.20
N GLN A 69 -16.08 -12.44 9.10
CA GLN A 69 -15.56 -11.13 8.71
C GLN A 69 -15.16 -11.17 7.23
N SER A 70 -15.35 -10.07 6.51
CA SER A 70 -15.09 -10.03 5.08
C SER A 70 -14.56 -8.68 4.60
N LEU A 71 -13.39 -8.70 3.94
CA LEU A 71 -12.79 -7.55 3.29
C LEU A 71 -12.94 -7.69 1.77
N LEU A 72 -13.42 -6.65 1.10
CA LEU A 72 -13.61 -6.63 -0.34
C LEU A 72 -12.52 -5.81 -1.03
N SER A 73 -11.92 -6.37 -2.07
CA SER A 73 -10.94 -5.68 -2.90
C SER A 73 -11.60 -4.64 -3.82
N PRO A 74 -10.83 -3.69 -4.36
CA PRO A 74 -11.27 -2.94 -5.53
C PRO A 74 -11.55 -3.88 -6.71
N VAL A 75 -12.22 -3.35 -7.72
CA VAL A 75 -12.42 -4.04 -9.00
C VAL A 75 -11.09 -4.10 -9.75
N LEU A 76 -10.68 -5.30 -10.16
CA LEU A 76 -9.47 -5.55 -10.93
C LEU A 76 -9.87 -5.87 -12.37
N ASP A 77 -9.30 -5.15 -13.34
CA ASP A 77 -9.51 -5.42 -14.76
C ASP A 77 -8.44 -6.40 -15.26
N VAL A 78 -8.82 -7.64 -15.57
CA VAL A 78 -7.89 -8.66 -16.08
C VAL A 78 -7.73 -8.53 -17.59
N ASP A 79 -7.40 -7.33 -18.06
CA ASP A 79 -7.23 -7.03 -19.47
C ASP A 79 -5.98 -7.77 -20.02
N PRO A 80 -6.13 -8.65 -21.02
CA PRO A 80 -5.00 -9.38 -21.61
C PRO A 80 -3.94 -8.48 -22.29
N VAL A 81 -4.25 -7.22 -22.60
CA VAL A 81 -3.32 -6.26 -23.21
C VAL A 81 -2.42 -5.63 -22.16
N ASP A 82 -3.00 -5.23 -21.03
CA ASP A 82 -2.31 -4.45 -20.01
C ASP A 82 -1.75 -5.33 -18.88
N VAL A 83 -2.39 -6.45 -18.59
CA VAL A 83 -2.00 -7.38 -17.52
C VAL A 83 -1.23 -8.57 -18.10
N LYS A 84 0.10 -8.47 -18.07
CA LYS A 84 1.00 -9.54 -18.55
C LYS A 84 1.06 -10.78 -17.64
N ASP A 85 0.72 -10.59 -16.37
CA ASP A 85 0.71 -11.62 -15.34
C ASP A 85 -0.68 -11.62 -14.69
N PRO A 86 -1.63 -12.46 -15.11
CA PRO A 86 -2.98 -12.50 -14.58
C PRO A 86 -2.96 -13.21 -13.22
N SER A 87 -2.34 -12.58 -12.23
CA SER A 87 -2.22 -13.13 -10.87
C SER A 87 -2.29 -12.00 -9.84
N VAL A 88 -2.73 -12.35 -8.65
CA VAL A 88 -2.68 -11.47 -7.48
C VAL A 88 -1.63 -12.01 -6.51
N TYR A 89 -0.93 -11.09 -5.88
CA TYR A 89 0.05 -11.36 -4.84
C TYR A 89 -0.26 -10.51 -3.62
N PHE A 90 -0.06 -11.04 -2.42
CA PHE A 90 -0.17 -10.30 -1.17
C PHE A 90 0.62 -11.04 -0.10
N ASP A 91 1.07 -10.33 0.93
CA ASP A 91 1.60 -10.96 2.13
C ASP A 91 0.46 -11.19 3.12
N SER A 92 0.51 -12.32 3.82
CA SER A 92 -0.54 -12.82 4.69
C SER A 92 0.05 -13.26 6.03
N PHE A 93 -0.57 -12.84 7.12
CA PHE A 93 -0.30 -13.36 8.46
C PHE A 93 -1.61 -13.87 9.06
N HIS A 94 -1.63 -15.08 9.62
CA HIS A 94 -2.80 -15.57 10.35
C HIS A 94 -2.47 -16.32 11.63
N GLN A 95 -3.34 -16.17 12.62
CA GLN A 95 -3.32 -16.97 13.84
C GLN A 95 -4.75 -17.16 14.35
N LEU A 96 -5.34 -18.28 13.91
CA LEU A 96 -6.72 -18.69 14.15
C LEU A 96 -6.80 -19.67 15.33
N MET A 97 -7.96 -19.70 15.99
CA MET A 97 -8.24 -20.58 17.11
C MET A 97 -7.91 -22.04 16.75
N THR A 98 -7.06 -22.64 17.57
CA THR A 98 -6.66 -24.04 17.41
C THR A 98 -6.96 -24.76 18.70
N LEU A 99 -7.60 -25.93 18.59
CA LEU A 99 -7.74 -26.84 19.72
C LEU A 99 -6.62 -27.88 19.65
N SER A 100 -6.01 -28.17 20.79
CA SER A 100 -5.04 -29.25 20.92
C SER A 100 -5.39 -30.19 22.07
N SER A 101 -5.00 -31.46 21.90
CA SER A 101 -5.01 -32.44 22.98
C SER A 101 -3.58 -32.88 23.28
N SER A 102 -3.23 -33.00 24.57
CA SER A 102 -1.95 -33.57 25.00
C SER A 102 -2.13 -35.04 25.42
N GLY A 103 -1.37 -35.95 24.82
CA GLY A 103 -1.43 -37.38 25.08
C GLY A 103 -0.09 -38.10 24.89
N PHE A 104 0.00 -39.35 25.39
CA PHE A 104 1.13 -40.25 25.17
C PHE A 104 1.19 -40.66 23.69
N GLY A 105 1.82 -39.83 22.85
CA GLY A 105 1.91 -40.02 21.40
C GLY A 105 2.15 -38.74 20.60
N GLY A 106 2.07 -37.57 21.23
CA GLY A 106 2.22 -36.25 20.59
C GLY A 106 0.92 -35.45 20.68
N SER A 107 1.01 -34.15 20.37
CA SER A 107 -0.17 -33.28 20.30
C SER A 107 -0.99 -33.59 19.06
N THR A 108 -2.31 -33.61 19.20
CA THR A 108 -3.24 -33.65 18.06
C THR A 108 -3.96 -32.33 17.98
N TYR A 109 -4.05 -31.77 16.78
CA TYR A 109 -4.62 -30.44 16.56
C TYR A 109 -5.97 -30.54 15.85
N ARG A 110 -6.84 -29.55 16.08
CA ARG A 110 -8.06 -29.30 15.30
C ARG A 110 -8.14 -27.82 15.01
N TYR A 111 -8.21 -27.47 13.74
CA TYR A 111 -8.29 -26.08 13.29
C TYR A 111 -9.77 -25.75 13.17
N VAL A 112 -10.32 -25.11 14.20
CA VAL A 112 -11.77 -24.96 14.32
C VAL A 112 -12.31 -23.80 13.50
N ASP A 113 -11.43 -22.86 13.18
CA ASP A 113 -11.71 -21.69 12.37
C ASP A 113 -10.88 -21.73 11.10
N CYS A 114 -11.28 -20.92 10.12
CA CYS A 114 -10.63 -20.88 8.82
C CYS A 114 -10.63 -19.48 8.22
N ALA A 115 -9.68 -19.25 7.32
CA ALA A 115 -9.67 -18.08 6.45
C ALA A 115 -9.35 -18.48 5.01
N TYR A 116 -9.91 -17.76 4.04
CA TYR A 116 -9.80 -18.10 2.62
C TYR A 116 -10.13 -16.89 1.75
N VAL A 117 -9.81 -16.99 0.46
CA VAL A 117 -10.15 -15.98 -0.53
C VAL A 117 -11.26 -16.51 -1.44
N GLU A 118 -12.20 -15.65 -1.78
CA GLU A 118 -13.19 -15.89 -2.81
C GLU A 118 -13.00 -14.89 -3.95
N VAL A 119 -13.44 -15.27 -5.14
CA VAL A 119 -13.45 -14.44 -6.33
C VAL A 119 -14.85 -14.41 -6.92
N ARG A 120 -15.24 -13.27 -7.46
CA ARG A 120 -16.35 -13.15 -8.41
C ARG A 120 -15.87 -12.41 -9.64
N SER A 121 -16.51 -12.66 -10.78
CA SER A 121 -16.16 -12.01 -12.03
C SER A 121 -17.38 -11.50 -12.79
N SER A 122 -17.19 -10.45 -13.59
CA SER A 122 -18.20 -9.85 -14.43
C SER A 122 -17.59 -9.37 -15.75
N SER A 123 -18.42 -9.29 -16.80
CA SER A 123 -18.02 -8.68 -18.07
C SER A 123 -18.00 -7.15 -18.03
N THR A 124 -18.46 -6.55 -16.93
CA THR A 124 -18.50 -5.10 -16.72
C THR A 124 -17.81 -4.72 -15.41
N PRO A 125 -17.33 -3.48 -15.24
CA PRO A 125 -16.69 -3.05 -13.99
C PRO A 125 -17.68 -2.94 -12.81
N THR A 126 -18.98 -3.12 -13.06
CA THR A 126 -20.03 -3.14 -12.04
C THR A 126 -20.46 -4.56 -11.75
N PHE A 127 -20.51 -4.91 -10.46
CA PHE A 127 -21.01 -6.20 -9.98
C PHE A 127 -22.42 -6.02 -9.44
N GLU A 128 -23.33 -6.89 -9.86
CA GLU A 128 -24.72 -6.92 -9.38
C GLU A 128 -24.91 -8.06 -8.40
N SER A 129 -25.06 -9.28 -8.91
CA SER A 129 -25.45 -10.47 -8.14
C SER A 129 -24.55 -11.68 -8.44
N GLU A 130 -23.43 -11.47 -9.11
CA GLU A 130 -22.44 -12.50 -9.41
C GLU A 130 -21.96 -13.13 -8.09
N PRO A 131 -22.08 -14.46 -7.97
CA PRO A 131 -21.72 -15.15 -6.74
C PRO A 131 -20.21 -15.16 -6.55
N PHE A 132 -19.80 -15.10 -5.30
CA PHE A 132 -18.42 -15.40 -4.91
C PHE A 132 -18.22 -16.90 -4.87
N THR A 133 -17.06 -17.34 -5.35
CA THR A 133 -16.60 -18.74 -5.29
C THR A 133 -15.21 -18.79 -4.69
N HIS A 134 -14.91 -19.83 -3.91
CA HIS A 134 -13.57 -20.06 -3.37
C HIS A 134 -12.52 -20.11 -4.51
N ILE A 135 -11.39 -19.42 -4.30
CA ILE A 135 -10.21 -19.50 -5.16
C ILE A 135 -9.05 -20.09 -4.36
N GLU A 136 -8.45 -21.15 -4.89
CA GLU A 136 -7.33 -21.81 -4.24
C GLU A 136 -6.06 -20.94 -4.27
N ILE A 137 -5.27 -21.05 -3.20
CA ILE A 137 -3.93 -20.45 -3.14
C ILE A 137 -3.00 -21.26 -4.03
N ASP A 138 -2.26 -20.59 -4.92
CA ASP A 138 -1.20 -21.20 -5.71
C ASP A 138 0.00 -21.49 -4.80
N ILE A 139 -0.08 -22.64 -4.12
CA ILE A 139 0.90 -23.07 -3.12
C ILE A 139 2.28 -23.32 -3.71
N GLN A 140 2.38 -23.56 -5.03
CA GLN A 140 3.67 -23.80 -5.69
C GLN A 140 4.47 -22.50 -5.85
N ASN A 141 3.78 -21.36 -5.82
CA ASN A 141 4.34 -20.03 -6.00
C ASN A 141 4.09 -19.12 -4.78
N SER A 142 3.64 -19.70 -3.67
CA SER A 142 3.49 -19.06 -2.36
C SER A 142 4.56 -19.59 -1.40
N SER A 143 4.91 -18.85 -0.35
CA SER A 143 5.82 -19.35 0.70
C SER A 143 5.12 -20.22 1.76
N LEU A 144 3.79 -20.16 1.79
CA LEU A 144 2.92 -21.04 2.57
C LEU A 144 3.07 -22.51 2.15
N SER A 145 2.82 -23.46 3.06
CA SER A 145 2.91 -24.88 2.75
C SER A 145 1.79 -25.73 3.36
N PHE A 146 1.50 -26.86 2.70
CA PHE A 146 0.53 -27.82 3.19
C PHE A 146 0.90 -28.34 4.58
N ASN A 147 -0.11 -28.45 5.44
CA ASN A 147 0.00 -28.85 6.84
C ASN A 147 0.80 -27.87 7.72
N SER A 148 0.97 -26.63 7.25
CA SER A 148 1.74 -25.60 7.94
C SER A 148 1.11 -24.23 7.65
N GLY A 149 0.04 -23.93 8.36
CA GLY A 149 -0.79 -22.74 8.14
C GLY A 149 -1.84 -22.91 7.03
N TYR A 150 -1.70 -23.92 6.16
CA TYR A 150 -2.64 -24.29 5.11
C TYR A 150 -3.08 -25.74 5.25
N TYR A 151 -4.37 -25.98 5.49
CA TYR A 151 -4.88 -27.29 5.88
C TYR A 151 -6.12 -27.66 5.10
N GLN A 152 -6.32 -28.96 4.95
CA GLN A 152 -7.49 -29.51 4.28
C GLN A 152 -8.74 -29.36 5.16
N VAL A 153 -9.88 -28.99 4.55
CA VAL A 153 -11.20 -29.00 5.20
C VAL A 153 -11.72 -30.43 5.32
N GLY A 154 -12.12 -30.81 6.55
CA GLY A 154 -12.50 -32.16 6.93
C GLY A 154 -13.99 -32.35 7.26
N PHE A 155 -14.27 -33.35 8.09
CA PHE A 155 -15.52 -33.45 8.83
C PHE A 155 -15.41 -32.67 10.15
N GLU A 156 -16.55 -32.42 10.80
CA GLU A 156 -16.55 -31.85 12.15
C GLU A 156 -15.69 -32.70 13.09
N ASN A 157 -14.83 -32.04 13.87
CA ASN A 157 -13.91 -32.68 14.82
C ASN A 157 -12.85 -33.62 14.22
N ASP A 158 -12.62 -33.59 12.91
CA ASP A 158 -11.49 -34.32 12.30
C ASP A 158 -10.16 -33.79 12.85
N ASN A 159 -9.26 -34.71 13.15
CA ASN A 159 -7.93 -34.36 13.65
C ASN A 159 -7.02 -33.92 12.50
N ASN A 160 -6.22 -32.88 12.75
CA ASN A 160 -5.27 -32.26 11.82
C ASN A 160 -5.92 -31.76 10.52
N LYS A 161 -7.18 -31.34 10.61
CA LYS A 161 -7.96 -30.75 9.52
C LYS A 161 -8.70 -29.52 10.01
N ILE A 162 -9.10 -28.67 9.06
CA ILE A 162 -10.06 -27.61 9.31
C ILE A 162 -11.43 -28.25 9.56
N ASP A 163 -12.14 -27.75 10.56
CA ASP A 163 -13.46 -28.25 10.93
C ASP A 163 -14.46 -28.03 9.78
N GLY A 164 -15.29 -29.04 9.51
CA GLY A 164 -16.24 -29.01 8.40
C GLY A 164 -17.37 -27.97 8.52
N ARG A 165 -17.41 -27.17 9.60
CA ARG A 165 -18.28 -26.00 9.76
C ARG A 165 -17.76 -24.73 9.09
N CYS A 166 -16.49 -24.71 8.67
CA CYS A 166 -15.98 -23.72 7.73
C CYS A 166 -16.72 -23.89 6.39
N ASN A 167 -17.75 -23.07 6.14
CA ASN A 167 -18.72 -23.38 5.09
C ASN A 167 -18.39 -22.78 3.72
N GLY A 168 -17.50 -21.79 3.64
CA GLY A 168 -17.14 -21.19 2.36
C GLY A 168 -16.06 -21.94 1.56
N VAL A 169 -15.55 -23.06 2.09
CA VAL A 169 -14.58 -23.91 1.40
C VAL A 169 -15.09 -25.35 1.40
N ASP A 170 -15.13 -25.96 0.22
CA ASP A 170 -15.65 -27.31 0.07
C ASP A 170 -14.78 -28.34 0.80
N ARG A 171 -15.41 -29.47 1.19
CA ARG A 171 -14.67 -30.55 1.83
C ARG A 171 -13.60 -31.09 0.89
N ASN A 172 -12.43 -31.35 1.47
CA ASN A 172 -11.19 -31.80 0.81
C ASN A 172 -10.39 -30.71 0.09
N ASP A 173 -10.94 -29.51 -0.05
CA ASP A 173 -10.19 -28.34 -0.48
C ASP A 173 -9.38 -27.79 0.70
N PHE A 174 -8.55 -26.79 0.44
CA PHE A 174 -7.60 -26.25 1.40
C PHE A 174 -7.85 -24.77 1.69
N ALA A 175 -7.71 -24.41 2.97
CA ALA A 175 -7.87 -23.05 3.46
C ALA A 175 -6.79 -22.74 4.52
N LEU A 176 -6.68 -21.46 4.89
CA LEU A 176 -5.84 -21.05 6.00
C LEU A 176 -6.44 -21.56 7.31
N GLY A 177 -5.61 -22.17 8.14
CA GLY A 177 -6.00 -22.74 9.42
C GLY A 177 -4.83 -22.68 10.40
N GLY A 178 -5.14 -22.69 11.70
CA GLY A 178 -4.14 -22.59 12.75
C GLY A 178 -3.31 -21.30 12.63
N THR A 179 -1.98 -21.41 12.64
CA THR A 179 -1.09 -20.25 12.54
C THR A 179 -0.10 -20.38 11.39
N SER A 180 0.25 -19.25 10.79
CA SER A 180 1.38 -19.11 9.88
C SER A 180 2.72 -19.01 10.61
N ILE A 181 2.74 -18.84 11.93
CA ILE A 181 3.98 -18.82 12.73
C ILE A 181 4.53 -20.24 12.82
N THR A 182 5.73 -20.44 12.30
CA THR A 182 6.43 -21.72 12.33
C THR A 182 7.88 -21.55 12.74
N ALA A 183 8.59 -22.66 12.98
CA ALA A 183 10.03 -22.60 13.25
C ALA A 183 10.83 -21.96 12.09
N ASN A 184 10.34 -22.08 10.85
CA ASN A 184 10.98 -21.52 9.66
C ASN A 184 10.40 -20.15 9.25
N ASN A 185 9.23 -19.80 9.78
CA ASN A 185 8.61 -18.49 9.64
C ASN A 185 8.21 -17.94 11.03
N PRO A 186 9.18 -17.49 11.84
CA PRO A 186 8.89 -17.02 13.19
C PRO A 186 8.13 -15.68 13.22
N GLY A 187 8.14 -14.92 12.12
CA GLY A 187 7.37 -13.69 11.96
C GLY A 187 5.93 -13.91 11.49
N GLY A 188 5.63 -15.08 10.92
CA GLY A 188 4.30 -15.49 10.46
C GLY A 188 3.82 -14.83 9.17
N TRP A 189 4.51 -13.83 8.61
CA TRP A 189 4.17 -13.26 7.31
C TRP A 189 4.61 -14.22 6.18
N GLU A 190 3.67 -14.57 5.31
CA GLU A 190 3.86 -15.45 4.15
C GLU A 190 3.46 -14.72 2.87
N SER A 191 4.22 -14.90 1.79
CA SER A 191 3.86 -14.37 0.48
C SER A 191 2.93 -15.33 -0.25
N ILE A 192 1.77 -14.83 -0.65
CA ILE A 192 0.68 -15.59 -1.28
C ILE A 192 0.52 -15.17 -2.74
N LYS A 193 0.24 -16.15 -3.60
CA LYS A 193 -0.18 -15.93 -5.00
C LYS A 193 -1.54 -16.57 -5.25
N LEU A 194 -2.40 -15.87 -5.97
CA LEU A 194 -3.64 -16.37 -6.57
C LEU A 194 -3.53 -16.29 -8.09
N ASP A 195 -3.89 -17.36 -8.79
CA ASP A 195 -3.92 -17.40 -10.26
C ASP A 195 -5.28 -16.95 -10.79
N LEU A 196 -5.29 -15.91 -11.62
CA LEU A 196 -6.49 -15.35 -12.23
C LEU A 196 -6.58 -15.64 -13.74
N THR A 197 -5.77 -16.57 -14.26
CA THR A 197 -5.73 -16.89 -15.70
C THR A 197 -7.10 -17.22 -16.29
N ASP A 198 -7.97 -17.89 -15.53
CA ASP A 198 -9.33 -18.26 -15.97
C ASP A 198 -10.29 -17.05 -16.09
N TYR A 199 -9.90 -15.89 -15.57
CA TYR A 199 -10.69 -14.65 -15.57
C TYR A 199 -10.18 -13.61 -16.58
N VAL A 200 -9.22 -13.95 -17.43
CA VAL A 200 -8.69 -13.02 -18.45
C VAL A 200 -9.80 -12.49 -19.35
N GLY A 201 -9.82 -11.17 -19.54
CA GLY A 201 -10.85 -10.43 -20.28
C GLY A 201 -12.11 -10.12 -19.47
N GLN A 202 -12.07 -10.29 -18.14
CA GLN A 202 -13.16 -9.97 -17.22
C GLN A 202 -12.69 -9.01 -16.13
N TYR A 203 -13.66 -8.38 -15.48
CA TYR A 203 -13.44 -7.68 -14.22
C TYR A 203 -13.61 -8.69 -13.08
N VAL A 204 -12.71 -8.66 -12.09
CA VAL A 204 -12.78 -9.51 -10.90
C VAL A 204 -12.79 -8.69 -9.62
N GLN A 205 -13.41 -9.24 -8.59
CA GLN A 205 -13.26 -8.77 -7.21
C GLN A 205 -12.92 -9.94 -6.33
N LEU A 206 -12.00 -9.72 -5.40
CA LEU A 206 -11.60 -10.68 -4.39
C LEU A 206 -12.25 -10.32 -3.05
N ARG A 207 -12.68 -11.34 -2.32
CA ARG A 207 -13.19 -11.22 -0.96
C ARG A 207 -12.34 -12.07 -0.03
N PHE A 208 -11.74 -11.43 0.97
CA PHE A 208 -10.94 -12.08 2.00
C PHE A 208 -11.86 -12.39 3.17
N VAL A 209 -12.00 -13.67 3.49
CA VAL A 209 -12.93 -14.15 4.49
C VAL A 209 -12.22 -14.81 5.66
N MET A 210 -12.63 -14.48 6.88
CA MET A 210 -12.36 -15.27 8.08
C MET A 210 -13.67 -15.74 8.71
N GLU A 211 -13.77 -17.02 9.07
CA GLU A 211 -14.92 -17.61 9.77
C GLU A 211 -14.53 -18.06 11.18
N TYR A 212 -15.26 -17.57 12.17
CA TYR A 212 -15.27 -18.10 13.53
C TYR A 212 -16.46 -19.06 13.72
N ASN A 213 -16.18 -20.32 14.02
CA ASN A 213 -17.20 -21.39 13.99
C ASN A 213 -17.80 -21.74 15.36
N LYS A 214 -17.48 -20.98 16.42
CA LYS A 214 -17.97 -21.20 17.80
C LYS A 214 -17.85 -22.67 18.24
N VAL A 215 -16.65 -23.24 18.11
CA VAL A 215 -16.40 -24.64 18.48
C VAL A 215 -15.92 -24.74 19.91
N LEU A 216 -16.72 -25.34 20.77
CA LEU A 216 -16.30 -25.62 22.14
C LEU A 216 -15.29 -26.78 22.19
N PRO A 217 -14.25 -26.70 23.05
CA PRO A 217 -13.32 -27.79 23.25
C PRO A 217 -14.03 -29.08 23.70
N GLY A 218 -13.83 -30.16 22.95
CA GLY A 218 -14.27 -31.50 23.35
C GLY A 218 -13.49 -32.05 24.54
N ILE A 219 -13.94 -33.18 25.11
CA ILE A 219 -13.23 -33.83 26.22
C ILE A 219 -11.79 -34.16 25.80
N GLY A 220 -10.81 -33.66 26.57
CA GLY A 220 -9.39 -33.88 26.32
C GLY A 220 -8.73 -32.87 25.39
N PHE A 221 -9.47 -31.87 24.90
CA PHE A 221 -8.96 -30.75 24.11
C PHE A 221 -9.03 -29.43 24.90
N SER A 222 -8.09 -28.53 24.63
CA SER A 222 -8.09 -27.14 25.10
C SER A 222 -7.67 -26.21 23.98
N VAL A 223 -7.89 -24.91 24.14
CA VAL A 223 -7.33 -23.89 23.24
C VAL A 223 -5.80 -23.95 23.34
N ASP A 224 -5.13 -24.04 22.19
CA ASP A 224 -3.68 -24.22 22.08
C ASP A 224 -2.93 -22.89 22.07
N ASN A 225 -3.47 -21.90 21.36
CA ASN A 225 -2.87 -20.59 21.17
C ASN A 225 -3.23 -19.63 22.30
N ASN A 226 -2.23 -18.81 22.70
CA ASN A 226 -2.41 -17.78 23.74
C ASN A 226 -3.04 -16.49 23.21
N THR A 227 -2.98 -16.28 21.88
CA THR A 227 -3.57 -15.15 21.17
C THR A 227 -4.28 -15.64 19.91
N MET A 228 -5.35 -14.96 19.52
CA MET A 228 -6.17 -15.22 18.34
C MET A 228 -6.44 -13.88 17.64
N PRO A 229 -5.41 -13.24 17.08
CA PRO A 229 -5.55 -11.92 16.42
C PRO A 229 -6.26 -12.01 15.05
N GLY A 230 -6.43 -13.21 14.50
CA GLY A 230 -7.19 -13.44 13.27
C GLY A 230 -6.31 -13.42 12.03
N TRP A 231 -6.67 -12.64 11.03
CA TRP A 231 -6.03 -12.61 9.71
C TRP A 231 -5.67 -11.17 9.29
N TYR A 232 -4.48 -11.02 8.71
CA TYR A 232 -3.93 -9.75 8.23
C TYR A 232 -3.39 -9.94 6.81
N ILE A 233 -3.54 -8.88 6.00
CA ILE A 233 -2.99 -8.81 4.65
C ILE A 233 -2.22 -7.51 4.44
N ASP A 234 -1.19 -7.60 3.61
CA ASP A 234 -0.35 -6.48 3.25
C ASP A 234 0.22 -6.65 1.83
N ASN A 235 0.88 -5.65 1.27
CA ASN A 235 1.63 -5.71 0.02
C ASN A 235 0.82 -6.23 -1.18
N PHE A 236 -0.46 -5.84 -1.26
CA PHE A 236 -1.36 -6.30 -2.30
C PHE A 236 -0.93 -5.80 -3.68
N ARG A 237 -0.72 -6.73 -4.61
CA ARG A 237 -0.32 -6.48 -5.99
C ARG A 237 -1.16 -7.28 -6.95
N PHE A 238 -1.78 -6.59 -7.89
CA PHE A 238 -2.37 -7.20 -9.08
C PHE A 238 -1.38 -7.12 -10.23
N GLY A 239 -0.95 -8.27 -10.75
CA GLY A 239 0.04 -8.39 -11.79
C GLY A 239 1.49 -8.48 -11.32
N GLY A 240 2.41 -8.32 -12.26
CA GLY A 240 3.85 -8.36 -12.01
C GLY A 240 4.34 -7.12 -11.26
N LYS A 241 5.56 -7.19 -10.72
CA LYS A 241 6.22 -6.04 -10.07
C LYS A 241 6.36 -4.85 -11.03
N LEU A 242 6.07 -3.63 -10.55
CA LEU A 242 6.28 -2.36 -11.29
C LEU A 242 7.74 -2.23 -11.74
N ALA A 243 8.09 -1.53 -12.82
CA ALA A 243 9.50 -1.41 -13.23
C ALA A 243 10.37 -0.87 -12.08
N GLN A 244 11.55 -1.44 -11.82
CA GLN A 244 12.41 -0.96 -10.71
C GLN A 244 12.76 0.51 -10.89
N THR A 245 13.21 0.88 -12.08
CA THR A 245 13.62 2.23 -12.42
C THR A 245 13.19 2.59 -13.83
N GLY A 246 13.01 3.87 -14.08
CA GLY A 246 12.85 4.43 -15.42
C GLY A 246 13.07 5.92 -15.43
N SER A 247 12.97 6.53 -16.61
CA SER A 247 13.11 7.97 -16.75
C SER A 247 12.23 8.58 -17.84
N MET A 248 11.87 9.83 -17.64
CA MET A 248 11.18 10.70 -18.58
C MET A 248 12.01 11.96 -18.76
N THR A 249 12.23 12.37 -20.01
CA THR A 249 12.97 13.61 -20.30
C THR A 249 12.05 14.64 -20.92
N VAL A 250 11.99 15.82 -20.31
CA VAL A 250 11.34 17.01 -20.85
C VAL A 250 12.41 17.90 -21.47
N LEU A 251 12.26 18.22 -22.74
CA LEU A 251 13.32 18.81 -23.56
C LEU A 251 13.20 20.32 -23.67
N ASN A 252 14.35 20.98 -23.87
CA ASN A 252 14.52 22.35 -24.34
C ASN A 252 13.88 23.43 -23.46
N MET A 253 14.14 23.38 -22.17
CA MET A 253 13.85 24.51 -21.28
C MET A 253 14.81 25.65 -21.61
N LEU A 254 14.28 26.86 -21.66
CA LEU A 254 15.03 28.08 -21.96
C LEU A 254 15.16 28.94 -20.69
N PRO A 255 16.28 29.66 -20.52
CA PRO A 255 16.47 30.54 -19.39
C PRO A 255 15.49 31.72 -19.47
N ASN A 256 15.08 32.25 -18.31
CA ASN A 256 14.23 33.42 -18.28
C ASN A 256 15.02 34.68 -18.67
N VAL A 257 14.58 35.37 -19.73
CA VAL A 257 15.21 36.58 -20.26
C VAL A 257 14.38 37.86 -20.04
N ASP A 258 13.20 37.75 -19.42
CA ASP A 258 12.20 38.84 -19.39
C ASP A 258 12.45 39.91 -18.32
N GLY A 259 13.46 39.74 -17.45
CA GLY A 259 13.68 40.63 -16.29
C GLY A 259 14.72 41.75 -16.46
N GLY A 260 15.38 41.86 -17.61
CA GLY A 260 16.42 42.88 -17.86
C GLY A 260 17.76 42.65 -17.11
N GLU A 261 18.66 43.63 -17.15
CA GLU A 261 20.06 43.53 -16.64
C GLU A 261 20.19 43.15 -15.15
N ASN A 262 19.13 43.31 -14.34
CA ASN A 262 19.15 43.03 -12.90
C ASN A 262 18.41 41.73 -12.53
N HIS A 263 17.98 40.94 -13.51
CA HIS A 263 17.37 39.65 -13.25
C HIS A 263 18.45 38.63 -12.89
N PRO A 264 18.21 37.72 -11.92
CA PRO A 264 19.18 36.67 -11.63
C PRO A 264 19.40 35.84 -12.91
N ASN A 265 20.68 35.57 -13.20
CA ASN A 265 21.06 34.64 -14.27
C ASN A 265 20.55 33.22 -13.92
N GLY A 266 20.43 32.35 -14.94
CA GLY A 266 20.01 30.96 -14.77
C GLY A 266 18.54 30.69 -15.11
N TYR A 267 18.02 29.58 -14.58
CA TYR A 267 16.71 29.03 -14.97
C TYR A 267 15.61 29.25 -13.92
N GLY A 268 15.97 29.79 -12.76
CA GLY A 268 15.01 30.06 -11.69
C GLY A 268 14.78 28.89 -10.75
N LEU A 269 13.53 28.70 -10.37
CA LEU A 269 13.05 27.64 -9.50
C LEU A 269 12.38 26.58 -10.36
N LEU A 270 12.75 25.33 -10.13
CA LEU A 270 12.01 24.16 -10.58
C LEU A 270 11.15 23.68 -9.40
N THR A 271 9.84 23.73 -9.56
CA THR A 271 8.88 23.13 -8.60
C THR A 271 8.29 21.87 -9.22
N ILE A 272 8.30 20.77 -8.48
CA ILE A 272 7.83 19.45 -8.91
C ILE A 272 6.57 19.09 -8.13
N GLU A 273 5.52 18.70 -8.84
CA GLU A 273 4.30 18.15 -8.26
C GLU A 273 4.27 16.65 -8.50
N ALA A 274 4.46 15.90 -7.42
CA ALA A 274 4.46 14.45 -7.46
C ALA A 274 3.98 13.87 -6.12
N GLU A 275 3.52 12.64 -6.16
CA GLU A 275 3.22 11.81 -4.99
C GLU A 275 4.22 10.66 -4.95
N THR A 276 4.80 10.44 -3.78
CA THR A 276 5.83 9.44 -3.51
C THR A 276 5.48 8.70 -2.23
N THR A 277 5.78 7.42 -2.17
CA THR A 277 5.72 6.64 -0.91
C THR A 277 7.07 6.70 -0.18
N PRO A 278 7.15 6.29 1.09
CA PRO A 278 8.43 6.25 1.84
C PRO A 278 9.51 5.39 1.17
N THR A 279 9.10 4.42 0.34
CA THR A 279 9.99 3.46 -0.32
C THR A 279 10.30 3.81 -1.77
N ALA A 280 9.51 4.69 -2.39
CA ALA A 280 9.67 5.10 -3.79
C ALA A 280 10.27 6.51 -3.92
N VAL A 281 11.16 6.69 -4.89
CA VAL A 281 11.91 7.95 -5.05
C VAL A 281 11.71 8.53 -6.44
N LEU A 282 11.34 9.81 -6.50
CA LEU A 282 11.44 10.63 -7.70
C LEU A 282 12.62 11.58 -7.57
N SER A 283 13.51 11.58 -8.56
CA SER A 283 14.64 12.50 -8.65
C SER A 283 14.68 13.18 -10.01
N VAL A 284 15.38 14.32 -10.10
CA VAL A 284 15.60 15.03 -11.36
C VAL A 284 17.10 15.23 -11.61
N ASP A 285 17.51 14.94 -12.83
CA ASP A 285 18.78 15.39 -13.39
C ASP A 285 18.55 16.58 -14.33
N ILE A 286 19.47 17.54 -14.29
CA ILE A 286 19.51 18.65 -15.24
C ILE A 286 20.59 18.35 -16.28
N VAL A 287 20.18 18.31 -17.54
CA VAL A 287 21.02 17.85 -18.65
C VAL A 287 21.15 18.96 -19.68
N ASP A 288 22.33 19.14 -20.27
CA ASP A 288 22.52 20.04 -21.41
C ASP A 288 21.83 19.45 -22.64
N SER A 289 20.82 20.16 -23.18
CA SER A 289 20.05 19.68 -24.34
C SER A 289 20.91 19.48 -25.59
N LEU A 290 22.07 20.14 -25.69
CA LEU A 290 22.95 20.06 -26.86
C LEU A 290 23.84 18.82 -26.84
N THR A 291 24.33 18.43 -25.66
CA THR A 291 25.33 17.37 -25.51
C THR A 291 24.82 16.12 -24.81
N GLY A 292 23.67 16.20 -24.15
CA GLY A 292 23.12 15.14 -23.31
C GLY A 292 23.94 14.88 -22.04
N GLN A 293 24.87 15.76 -21.69
CA GLN A 293 25.70 15.64 -20.49
C GLN A 293 25.05 16.34 -19.29
N LEU A 294 25.39 15.90 -18.08
CA LEU A 294 24.94 16.56 -16.84
C LEU A 294 25.43 18.01 -16.79
N VAL A 295 24.54 18.91 -16.41
CA VAL A 295 24.88 20.31 -16.14
C VAL A 295 25.67 20.39 -14.84
N VAL A 296 26.74 21.18 -14.87
CA VAL A 296 27.51 21.58 -13.69
C VAL A 296 27.24 23.05 -13.41
N ASP A 297 26.81 23.38 -12.20
CA ASP A 297 26.53 24.76 -11.79
C ASP A 297 27.82 25.60 -11.65
N ASN A 298 27.67 26.90 -11.39
CA ASN A 298 28.78 27.83 -11.20
C ASN A 298 29.67 27.50 -9.98
N ASN A 299 29.17 26.67 -9.05
CA ASN A 299 29.89 26.22 -7.86
C ASN A 299 30.65 24.90 -8.10
N GLY A 300 30.54 24.32 -9.29
CA GLY A 300 31.16 23.05 -9.64
C GLY A 300 30.36 21.81 -9.20
N ILE A 301 29.11 21.98 -8.81
CA ILE A 301 28.20 20.91 -8.38
C ILE A 301 27.47 20.37 -9.60
N ALA A 302 27.50 19.05 -9.78
CA ALA A 302 26.73 18.37 -10.81
C ALA A 302 25.25 18.33 -10.41
N MET A 303 24.37 18.80 -11.30
CA MET A 303 22.93 18.90 -11.09
C MET A 303 22.25 17.56 -11.37
N SER A 304 22.50 16.57 -10.50
CA SER A 304 22.05 15.18 -10.68
C SER A 304 21.44 14.61 -9.41
N GLY A 305 20.44 13.75 -9.56
CA GLY A 305 19.80 13.03 -8.45
C GLY A 305 19.14 13.96 -7.44
N LEU A 306 18.65 15.12 -7.91
CA LEU A 306 18.02 16.09 -7.02
C LEU A 306 16.65 15.55 -6.59
N VAL A 307 16.43 15.46 -5.28
CA VAL A 307 15.19 14.94 -4.69
C VAL A 307 14.47 16.05 -3.95
N GLY A 308 13.14 16.09 -4.05
CA GLY A 308 12.30 17.04 -3.34
C GLY A 308 11.45 17.88 -4.27
N VAL A 309 10.75 18.82 -3.65
CA VAL A 309 9.66 19.56 -4.30
C VAL A 309 10.16 20.80 -5.03
N ILE A 310 11.22 21.44 -4.54
CA ILE A 310 11.73 22.70 -5.09
C ILE A 310 13.25 22.63 -5.24
N HIS A 311 13.73 23.01 -6.42
CA HIS A 311 15.14 23.10 -6.75
C HIS A 311 15.49 24.49 -7.30
N GLU A 312 16.56 25.07 -6.77
CA GLU A 312 17.10 26.36 -7.24
C GLU A 312 18.12 26.12 -8.37
N LEU A 313 17.83 26.67 -9.55
CA LEU A 313 18.61 26.54 -10.77
C LEU A 313 19.22 27.89 -11.23
N TRP A 314 19.38 28.83 -10.29
CA TRP A 314 19.96 30.16 -10.52
C TRP A 314 21.45 30.08 -10.91
N ASP A 315 22.18 29.13 -10.31
CA ASP A 315 23.62 29.02 -10.52
C ASP A 315 24.00 28.27 -11.81
N ILE A 316 23.02 27.91 -12.65
CA ILE A 316 23.29 27.35 -13.97
C ILE A 316 23.69 28.50 -14.92
N ASN A 317 24.89 28.42 -15.49
CA ASN A 317 25.35 29.40 -16.47
C ASN A 317 24.61 29.23 -17.80
N SER A 318 23.64 30.10 -18.07
CA SER A 318 22.85 30.09 -19.31
C SER A 318 23.65 30.45 -20.57
N SER A 319 24.84 31.05 -20.45
CA SER A 319 25.74 31.26 -21.60
C SER A 319 26.49 29.98 -21.98
N THR A 320 26.77 29.12 -20.99
CA THR A 320 27.37 27.79 -21.20
C THR A 320 26.30 26.78 -21.62
N TYR A 321 25.14 26.81 -20.97
CA TYR A 321 24.00 25.93 -21.20
C TYR A 321 22.81 26.76 -21.70
N PRO A 322 22.73 27.06 -23.01
CA PRO A 322 21.68 27.91 -23.58
C PRO A 322 20.28 27.28 -23.54
N SER A 323 20.22 25.96 -23.37
CA SER A 323 19.01 25.20 -23.09
C SER A 323 19.35 24.01 -22.18
N ILE A 324 18.41 23.61 -21.34
CA ILE A 324 18.54 22.42 -20.49
C ILE A 324 17.32 21.51 -20.64
N ASP A 325 17.52 20.23 -20.38
CA ASP A 325 16.49 19.21 -20.27
C ASP A 325 16.34 18.79 -18.82
N PHE A 326 15.11 18.43 -18.44
CA PHE A 326 14.83 17.80 -17.16
C PHE A 326 14.62 16.32 -17.36
N ARG A 327 15.53 15.50 -16.83
CA ARG A 327 15.38 14.05 -16.81
C ARG A 327 14.89 13.64 -15.43
N PHE A 328 13.59 13.40 -15.33
CA PHE A 328 12.96 12.82 -14.15
C PHE A 328 13.25 11.32 -14.13
N ASN A 329 13.85 10.83 -13.06
CA ASN A 329 14.14 9.41 -12.84
C ASN A 329 13.31 8.93 -11.65
N PHE A 330 12.62 7.80 -11.81
CA PHE A 330 11.90 7.16 -10.73
C PHE A 330 12.59 5.86 -10.31
N ASP A 331 12.44 5.52 -9.03
CA ASP A 331 12.70 4.21 -8.44
C ASP A 331 11.47 3.78 -7.64
N SER A 332 10.90 2.62 -7.96
CA SER A 332 9.71 2.07 -7.31
C SER A 332 10.01 1.35 -5.97
N GLY A 333 11.24 1.46 -5.46
CA GLY A 333 11.65 0.85 -4.21
C GLY A 333 11.92 -0.66 -4.32
N PRO A 334 12.35 -1.31 -3.23
CA PRO A 334 12.76 -2.72 -3.25
C PRO A 334 11.60 -3.68 -3.58
N ASP A 335 10.40 -3.38 -3.07
CA ASP A 335 9.24 -4.26 -3.23
C ASP A 335 8.46 -4.01 -4.51
N ARG A 336 8.64 -2.82 -5.11
CA ARG A 336 8.07 -2.41 -6.41
C ARG A 336 6.53 -2.51 -6.42
N LEU A 337 5.93 -2.11 -5.30
CA LEU A 337 4.47 -2.15 -5.03
C LEU A 337 3.79 -0.80 -5.32
N SER A 338 4.55 0.28 -5.16
CA SER A 338 4.17 1.65 -5.45
C SER A 338 5.26 2.29 -6.32
N THR A 339 4.90 3.28 -7.14
CA THR A 339 5.85 4.06 -7.93
C THR A 339 5.48 5.53 -7.83
N PRO A 340 6.43 6.46 -7.91
CA PRO A 340 6.09 7.87 -7.85
C PRO A 340 5.12 8.26 -8.96
N VAL A 341 4.09 9.02 -8.62
CA VAL A 341 3.15 9.59 -9.58
C VAL A 341 3.54 11.03 -9.83
N PHE A 342 3.99 11.33 -11.05
CA PHE A 342 4.36 12.68 -11.46
C PHE A 342 3.15 13.40 -12.06
N TYR A 343 2.68 14.44 -11.39
CA TYR A 343 1.53 15.25 -11.83
C TYR A 343 1.98 16.39 -12.74
N GLY A 344 3.14 16.98 -12.48
CA GLY A 344 3.68 18.04 -13.31
C GLY A 344 4.86 18.77 -12.68
N PHE A 345 5.26 19.86 -13.33
CA PHE A 345 6.30 20.75 -12.82
C PHE A 345 6.06 22.18 -13.31
N SER A 346 6.66 23.15 -12.62
CA SER A 346 6.78 24.53 -13.09
C SER A 346 8.23 24.98 -13.01
N ILE A 347 8.62 25.86 -13.92
CA ILE A 347 9.98 26.39 -14.04
C ILE A 347 9.91 27.91 -14.23
N GLY A 348 10.79 28.64 -13.55
CA GLY A 348 10.95 30.09 -13.72
C GLY A 348 11.10 30.83 -12.40
N THR A 349 10.67 32.09 -12.34
CA THR A 349 10.89 32.95 -11.16
C THR A 349 9.70 33.07 -10.23
N ARG A 350 8.65 32.27 -10.48
CA ARG A 350 7.42 32.23 -9.70
C ARG A 350 7.41 30.95 -8.88
N VAL A 351 7.03 31.07 -7.61
CA VAL A 351 6.67 29.92 -6.77
C VAL A 351 5.15 29.80 -6.85
N GLY A 352 4.67 28.82 -7.59
CA GLY A 352 3.29 28.35 -7.51
C GLY A 352 3.27 27.07 -6.70
N THR A 353 2.26 26.91 -5.85
CA THR A 353 1.99 25.64 -5.16
C THR A 353 0.85 24.95 -5.89
N GLY A 354 1.04 23.71 -6.31
CA GLY A 354 -0.10 22.85 -6.62
C GLY A 354 -0.90 22.55 -5.35
N PHE A 355 -2.16 22.15 -5.51
CA PHE A 355 -3.07 21.86 -4.39
C PHE A 355 -2.54 20.80 -3.40
N ASN A 356 -1.60 19.94 -3.82
CA ASN A 356 -0.99 18.87 -3.02
C ASN A 356 0.16 19.33 -2.09
N GLN A 357 0.53 20.62 -2.12
CA GLN A 357 1.67 21.17 -1.37
C GLN A 357 1.24 22.14 -0.25
N THR A 358 -0.06 22.23 0.04
CA THR A 358 -0.61 23.14 1.07
C THR A 358 -0.54 22.46 2.44
N TYR A 359 0.20 23.04 3.38
CA TYR A 359 0.52 22.43 4.68
C TYR A 359 -0.60 22.57 5.71
N ASP A 360 -1.45 23.59 5.59
CA ASP A 360 -2.54 23.83 6.53
C ASP A 360 -3.71 24.50 5.80
N THR A 361 -4.83 23.78 5.72
CA THR A 361 -6.11 24.30 5.21
C THR A 361 -7.24 23.83 6.11
N PRO A 362 -8.16 24.71 6.54
CA PRO A 362 -9.33 24.31 7.34
C PRO A 362 -10.15 23.19 6.70
N ASP A 363 -10.16 23.14 5.36
CA ASP A 363 -10.78 22.09 4.55
C ASP A 363 -9.71 21.49 3.62
N SER A 364 -9.20 20.29 3.93
CA SER A 364 -8.27 19.59 3.03
C SER A 364 -8.99 19.21 1.72
N PRO A 365 -8.30 19.21 0.56
CA PRO A 365 -8.90 18.77 -0.70
C PRO A 365 -9.52 17.37 -0.58
N GLN A 366 -10.79 17.19 -0.98
CA GLN A 366 -11.43 15.88 -1.05
C GLN A 366 -11.78 15.56 -2.50
N ASN A 367 -11.35 14.39 -2.99
CA ASN A 367 -11.59 13.95 -4.38
C ASN A 367 -11.16 14.99 -5.43
N GLY A 368 -10.06 15.71 -5.19
CA GLY A 368 -9.55 16.75 -6.09
C GLY A 368 -10.38 18.04 -6.13
N VAL A 369 -11.37 18.19 -5.26
CA VAL A 369 -12.20 19.40 -5.13
C VAL A 369 -11.87 20.09 -3.81
N TRP A 370 -11.50 21.37 -3.91
CA TRP A 370 -11.33 22.24 -2.76
C TRP A 370 -12.57 23.09 -2.55
N ALA A 371 -13.05 23.17 -1.32
CA ALA A 371 -14.13 24.04 -0.91
C ALA A 371 -13.61 24.92 0.23
N THR A 372 -13.81 26.23 0.13
CA THR A 372 -13.61 27.15 1.26
C THR A 372 -14.97 27.48 1.86
N GLN A 373 -15.03 27.64 3.17
CA GLN A 373 -16.23 28.11 3.86
C GLN A 373 -16.51 29.61 3.61
N GLY A 374 -15.61 30.29 2.90
CA GLY A 374 -15.54 31.76 2.83
C GLY A 374 -15.03 32.35 4.14
N MET A 375 -15.11 33.67 4.30
CA MET A 375 -14.79 34.38 5.56
C MET A 375 -13.30 34.55 5.93
N GLY A 376 -12.37 34.36 5.00
CA GLY A 376 -10.95 34.69 5.21
C GLY A 376 -10.15 33.57 5.84
N ASP A 377 -10.40 32.33 5.42
CA ASP A 377 -9.54 31.18 5.70
C ASP A 377 -8.07 31.52 5.41
N ILE A 378 -7.20 31.16 6.36
CA ILE A 378 -5.76 31.37 6.23
C ILE A 378 -5.20 30.24 5.36
N LEU A 379 -4.47 30.64 4.31
CA LEU A 379 -3.64 29.74 3.52
C LEU A 379 -2.19 30.01 3.89
N ASP A 380 -1.58 29.08 4.63
CA ASP A 380 -0.18 29.15 5.01
C ASP A 380 0.67 28.29 4.07
N TYR A 381 1.71 28.91 3.51
CA TYR A 381 2.70 28.22 2.69
C TYR A 381 4.10 28.49 3.23
N THR A 382 4.79 27.43 3.62
CA THR A 382 6.19 27.48 4.04
C THR A 382 7.02 26.64 3.06
N PRO A 383 7.78 27.27 2.14
CA PRO A 383 8.60 26.51 1.21
C PRO A 383 9.72 25.76 1.96
N VAL A 384 9.92 24.49 1.61
CA VAL A 384 11.08 23.72 2.08
C VAL A 384 11.98 23.42 0.89
N VAL A 385 13.15 24.04 0.87
CA VAL A 385 14.17 23.86 -0.18
C VAL A 385 15.34 23.07 0.41
N LEU A 386 15.91 22.13 -0.35
CA LEU A 386 17.15 21.44 0.06
C LEU A 386 18.39 22.22 -0.39
N ASP A 387 19.30 22.48 0.54
CA ASP A 387 20.61 23.07 0.29
C ASP A 387 21.66 21.96 0.05
N TYR A 388 22.09 21.83 -1.19
CA TYR A 388 23.03 20.81 -1.66
C TYR A 388 24.51 21.19 -1.47
N THR A 389 24.81 22.37 -0.91
CA THR A 389 26.20 22.76 -0.58
C THR A 389 26.77 21.97 0.61
N PHE A 390 25.92 21.27 1.36
CA PHE A 390 26.29 20.40 2.47
C PHE A 390 26.38 18.93 2.05
N THR A 391 27.38 18.21 2.57
CA THR A 391 27.40 16.73 2.54
C THR A 391 26.25 16.20 3.41
N SER A 392 25.28 15.55 2.76
CA SER A 392 23.87 15.44 3.18
C SER A 392 23.12 16.79 3.06
N PRO A 393 22.22 16.94 2.07
CA PRO A 393 21.46 18.17 1.87
C PRO A 393 20.67 18.55 3.12
N LYS A 394 20.57 19.85 3.41
CA LYS A 394 19.84 20.36 4.59
C LYS A 394 18.58 21.11 4.18
N PRO A 395 17.45 20.92 4.88
CA PRO A 395 16.25 21.70 4.63
C PRO A 395 16.45 23.15 5.03
N ARG A 396 15.93 24.05 4.19
CA ARG A 396 16.03 25.49 4.35
C ARG A 396 14.66 26.13 4.08
N PRO A 397 14.11 26.91 5.03
CA PRO A 397 12.77 27.48 4.90
C PRO A 397 12.74 28.83 4.15
N HIS A 398 13.70 29.06 3.24
CA HIS A 398 13.82 30.30 2.47
C HIS A 398 14.56 30.06 1.15
N PHE A 399 14.32 30.93 0.17
CA PHE A 399 15.05 30.95 -1.11
C PHE A 399 16.39 31.68 -0.99
N SER A 400 17.33 31.39 -1.90
CA SER A 400 18.65 32.07 -1.95
C SER A 400 18.54 33.52 -2.42
N TYR A 401 17.45 33.85 -3.12
CA TYR A 401 17.13 35.20 -3.57
C TYR A 401 15.83 35.70 -2.92
N PRO A 402 15.70 37.01 -2.63
CA PRO A 402 14.53 37.57 -1.96
C PRO A 402 13.26 37.50 -2.83
N ILE A 403 12.11 37.27 -2.18
CA ILE A 403 10.80 37.36 -2.83
C ILE A 403 10.51 38.85 -3.12
N ALA A 404 10.45 39.20 -4.41
CA ALA A 404 10.25 40.59 -4.84
C ALA A 404 8.78 40.98 -4.98
N SER A 405 7.87 40.02 -5.15
CA SER A 405 6.42 40.25 -5.23
C SER A 405 5.62 38.98 -4.92
N ILE A 406 4.38 39.15 -4.46
CA ILE A 406 3.40 38.07 -4.27
C ILE A 406 2.15 38.48 -5.05
N THR A 407 1.66 37.61 -5.93
CA THR A 407 0.43 37.83 -6.69
C THR A 407 -0.50 36.64 -6.47
N PRO A 408 -1.64 36.80 -5.77
CA PRO A 408 -2.61 35.73 -5.65
C PRO A 408 -3.32 35.52 -7.00
N TYR A 409 -3.47 34.26 -7.41
CA TYR A 409 -4.25 33.86 -8.58
C TYR A 409 -5.26 32.80 -8.12
N VAL A 410 -6.53 32.97 -8.46
CA VAL A 410 -7.62 32.02 -8.19
C VAL A 410 -8.09 31.45 -9.50
#